data_AF-D3SUC5-F1
#
_entry.id   AF-D3SUC5-F1
#
_cell.length_a   1.000
_cell.length_b   1.000
_cell.length_c   1.000
_cell.angle_alpha   90.00
_cell.angle_beta   90.00
_cell.angle_gamma   90.00
#
_symmetry.space_group_name_H-M   'P 1'
#
loop_
_entity.id
_entity.type
_entity.pdbx_description
1 polymer ?
#
loop_
_entity_poly.entity_id
_entity_poly.type
_entity_poly.pdbx_seq_one_letter_code
_entity_poly.pdbx_strand_id
1 'polypeptide(L)'
;MTVQLANAETTERERQRAADHAVGEITGHVEDQWVARSPLDDVDVEQAWQEAYPVHYPSAHRGAVARYHRRTDTVLLARMGAIVTCIELMDRPWSERIYIRNQVTDQ
;
A
#
# COMPACT_ATOMS: atom_id res chain seq x y z
N MET A 1 -12.50 5.81 15.58
CA MET A 1 -12.55 4.37 15.22
C MET A 1 -11.19 3.78 15.55
N THR A 2 -11.12 2.81 16.46
CA THR A 2 -9.85 2.15 16.82
C THR A 2 -9.57 1.09 15.77
N VAL A 3 -8.43 1.20 15.07
CA VAL A 3 -8.00 0.19 14.10
C VAL A 3 -7.62 -1.08 14.87
N GLN A 4 -8.31 -2.19 14.63
CA GLN A 4 -8.02 -3.46 15.27
C GLN A 4 -6.88 -4.14 14.49
N LEU A 5 -5.71 -4.25 15.11
CA LEU A 5 -4.53 -4.83 14.48
C LEU A 5 -4.68 -6.35 14.36
N ALA A 6 -4.31 -6.90 13.20
CA ALA A 6 -4.36 -8.34 12.96
C ALA A 6 -3.25 -9.08 13.72
N ASN A 7 -3.43 -10.37 13.95
CA ASN A 7 -2.38 -11.22 14.53
C ASN A 7 -1.22 -11.44 13.52
N ALA A 8 -0.09 -11.98 14.01
CA ALA A 8 1.13 -12.15 13.22
C ALA A 8 0.92 -13.04 11.98
N GLU A 9 0.19 -14.15 12.12
CA GLU A 9 -0.09 -15.07 11.00
C GLU A 9 -0.91 -14.41 9.88
N THR A 10 -1.91 -13.60 10.24
CA THR A 10 -2.73 -12.87 9.26
C THR A 10 -1.90 -11.79 8.59
N THR A 11 -1.08 -11.07 9.36
CA THR A 11 -0.16 -10.05 8.85
C THR A 11 0.76 -10.65 7.79
N GLU A 12 1.41 -11.77 8.11
CA GLU A 12 2.36 -12.42 7.20
C GLU A 12 1.68 -12.98 5.95
N ARG A 13 0.50 -13.59 6.10
CA ARG A 13 -0.28 -14.08 4.94
C ARG A 13 -0.63 -12.95 3.97
N GLU A 14 -1.08 -11.81 4.48
CA GLU A 14 -1.44 -10.67 3.63
C GLU A 14 -0.21 -10.04 2.96
N ARG A 15 0.94 -10.02 3.65
CA ARG A 15 2.21 -9.60 3.06
C ARG A 15 2.63 -10.53 1.93
N GLN A 16 2.56 -11.84 2.12
CA GLN A 16 2.88 -12.80 1.06
C GLN A 16 1.95 -12.63 -0.14
N ARG A 17 0.64 -12.46 0.09
CA ARG A 17 -0.31 -12.15 -0.99
C ARG A 17 0.07 -10.87 -1.73
N ALA A 18 0.49 -9.81 -1.03
CA ALA A 18 0.95 -8.58 -1.66
C ALA A 18 2.28 -8.73 -2.42
N ALA A 19 3.16 -9.61 -1.96
CA ALA A 19 4.41 -9.93 -2.65
C ALA A 19 4.14 -10.65 -3.98
N ASP A 20 3.24 -11.64 -3.96
CA ASP A 20 2.91 -12.47 -5.13
C ASP A 20 1.92 -11.80 -6.09
N HIS A 21 1.33 -10.67 -5.72
CA HIS A 21 0.31 -10.00 -6.52
C HIS A 21 0.92 -9.27 -7.72
N ALA A 22 0.86 -9.93 -8.87
CA ALA A 22 1.15 -9.29 -10.15
C ALA A 22 0.06 -8.25 -10.48
N VAL A 23 0.52 -7.05 -10.85
CA VAL A 23 -0.33 -6.00 -11.42
C VAL A 23 -0.08 -5.98 -12.92
N GLY A 24 -1.14 -5.98 -13.71
CA GLY A 24 -1.10 -5.95 -15.17
C GLY A 24 -1.67 -4.68 -15.79
N GLU A 25 -2.78 -4.15 -15.26
CA GLU A 25 -3.42 -2.94 -15.80
C GLU A 25 -3.59 -1.90 -14.69
N ILE A 26 -3.13 -0.67 -14.92
CA ILE A 26 -3.37 0.46 -14.02
C ILE A 26 -4.62 1.17 -14.51
N THR A 27 -5.61 1.34 -13.62
CA THR A 27 -6.82 2.09 -14.00
C THR A 27 -6.51 3.59 -14.01
N GLY A 28 -6.99 4.34 -15.01
CA GLY A 28 -6.72 5.80 -15.11
C GLY A 28 -7.14 6.61 -13.87
N HIS A 29 -8.11 6.13 -13.09
CA HIS A 29 -8.48 6.73 -11.80
C HIS A 29 -7.32 6.80 -10.79
N VAL A 30 -6.39 5.86 -10.85
CA VAL A 30 -5.22 5.83 -9.98
C VAL A 30 -4.13 6.75 -10.50
N GLU A 31 -3.97 6.88 -11.82
CA GLU A 31 -3.02 7.83 -12.41
C GLU A 31 -3.39 9.27 -12.01
N ASP A 32 -4.66 9.63 -12.10
CA ASP A 32 -5.17 10.94 -11.68
C ASP A 32 -4.93 11.21 -10.18
N GLN A 33 -5.16 10.21 -9.33
CA GLN A 33 -4.89 10.34 -7.88
C GLN A 33 -3.40 10.40 -7.57
N TRP A 34 -2.57 9.68 -8.32
CA TRP A 34 -1.14 9.63 -8.13
C TRP A 34 -0.50 10.98 -8.41
N VAL A 35 -0.86 11.64 -9.50
CA VAL A 35 -0.39 13.02 -9.80
C VAL A 35 -0.73 13.99 -8.68
N ALA A 36 -1.89 13.83 -8.04
CA ALA A 36 -2.33 14.70 -6.95
C ALA A 36 -1.68 14.38 -5.58
N ARG A 37 -1.11 13.17 -5.40
CA ARG A 37 -0.69 12.63 -4.10
C ARG A 37 0.76 12.15 -4.03
N SER A 38 1.44 12.05 -5.17
CA SER A 38 2.87 11.80 -5.24
C SER A 38 3.59 13.15 -5.28
N PRO A 39 4.35 13.52 -4.23
CA PRO A 39 5.15 14.74 -4.24
C PRO A 39 6.38 14.64 -5.16
N LEU A 40 6.56 13.50 -5.82
CA LEU A 40 7.68 13.18 -6.69
C LEU A 40 7.18 13.02 -8.12
N ASP A 41 7.48 14.01 -8.96
CA ASP A 41 7.16 14.03 -10.40
C ASP A 41 7.98 12.99 -11.21
N ASP A 42 8.96 12.32 -10.59
CA ASP A 42 9.89 11.40 -11.24
C ASP A 42 9.57 9.91 -11.05
N VAL A 43 8.48 9.58 -10.35
CA VAL A 43 8.08 8.19 -10.09
C VAL A 43 6.63 7.99 -10.53
N ASP A 44 6.42 7.17 -11.56
CA ASP A 44 5.08 6.73 -11.95
C ASP A 44 4.55 5.66 -11.00
N VAL A 45 3.23 5.52 -10.91
CA VAL A 45 2.58 4.62 -9.95
C VAL A 45 2.99 3.15 -10.12
N GLU A 46 3.30 2.73 -11.34
CA GLU A 46 3.81 1.37 -11.60
C GLU A 46 5.17 1.15 -10.96
N GLN A 47 6.10 2.08 -11.18
CA GLN A 47 7.43 2.05 -10.59
C GLN A 47 7.33 2.08 -9.06
N ALA A 48 6.48 2.94 -8.51
CA ALA A 48 6.23 3.00 -7.07
C ALA A 48 5.72 1.65 -6.53
N TRP A 49 4.88 0.92 -7.26
CA TRP A 49 4.42 -0.42 -6.86
C TRP A 49 5.53 -1.45 -6.81
N GLN A 50 6.46 -1.39 -7.78
CA GLN A 50 7.61 -2.30 -7.84
C GLN A 50 8.62 -2.01 -6.73
N GLU A 51 8.87 -0.72 -6.42
CA GLU A 51 9.76 -0.30 -5.34
C GLU A 51 9.13 -0.46 -3.94
N ALA A 52 7.79 -0.58 -3.86
CA ALA A 52 7.07 -0.64 -2.60
C ALA A 52 7.18 -2.01 -1.91
N TYR A 53 7.21 -1.96 -0.58
CA TYR A 53 7.32 -3.14 0.27
C TYR A 53 5.94 -3.75 0.53
N PRO A 54 5.78 -5.09 0.45
CA PRO A 54 4.54 -5.74 0.83
C PRO A 54 4.26 -5.57 2.33
N VAL A 55 3.07 -5.04 2.63
CA VAL A 55 2.62 -4.77 4.00
C VAL A 55 1.19 -5.28 4.18
N HIS A 56 0.85 -5.61 5.42
CA HIS A 56 -0.54 -5.70 5.82
C HIS A 56 -1.09 -4.30 6.09
N TYR A 57 -2.17 -3.95 5.39
CA TYR A 57 -2.91 -2.70 5.59
C TYR A 57 -4.24 -3.01 6.30
N PRO A 58 -4.41 -2.70 7.59
CA PRO A 58 -5.58 -3.13 8.38
C PRO A 58 -6.91 -2.61 7.86
N SER A 59 -6.88 -1.44 7.20
CA SER A 59 -8.06 -0.81 6.61
C SER A 59 -8.33 -1.29 5.17
N ALA A 60 -7.53 -2.21 4.63
CA ALA A 60 -7.81 -2.82 3.34
C ALA A 60 -9.08 -3.66 3.45
N HIS A 61 -10.01 -3.45 2.53
CA HIS A 61 -11.24 -4.22 2.45
C HIS A 61 -11.22 -5.14 1.21
N ARG A 62 -11.97 -6.24 1.28
CA ARG A 62 -12.43 -7.04 0.12
C ARG A 62 -11.33 -7.64 -0.76
N GLY A 63 -10.31 -8.24 -0.14
CA GLY A 63 -9.27 -8.98 -0.84
C GLY A 63 -8.25 -8.12 -1.60
N ALA A 64 -8.25 -6.81 -1.35
CA ALA A 64 -7.17 -5.95 -1.79
C ALA A 64 -5.87 -6.32 -1.05
N VAL A 65 -4.74 -6.16 -1.73
CA VAL A 65 -3.40 -6.27 -1.19
C VAL A 65 -2.75 -4.90 -1.11
N ALA A 66 -1.79 -4.73 -0.20
CA ALA A 66 -1.17 -3.44 0.04
C ALA A 66 0.35 -3.50 -0.08
N ARG A 67 0.92 -2.47 -0.69
CA ARG A 67 2.36 -2.21 -0.65
C ARG A 67 2.62 -0.79 -0.16
N TYR A 68 3.67 -0.61 0.61
CA TYR A 68 4.07 0.68 1.18
C TYR A 68 5.34 1.19 0.48
N HIS A 69 5.20 2.34 -0.17
CA HIS A 69 6.29 3.02 -0.85
C HIS A 69 6.94 4.04 0.10
N ARG A 70 8.16 3.73 0.56
CA ARG A 70 8.86 4.54 1.58
C ARG A 70 9.23 5.94 1.11
N ARG A 71 9.59 6.10 -0.18
CA ARG A 71 10.07 7.38 -0.73
C ARG A 71 8.97 8.45 -0.74
N THR A 72 7.74 8.06 -1.07
CA THR A 72 6.59 8.96 -1.14
C THR A 72 5.68 8.88 0.10
N ASP A 73 6.02 8.05 1.10
CA ASP A 73 5.20 7.77 2.29
C ASP A 73 3.75 7.39 1.92
N THR A 74 3.58 6.56 0.89
CA THR A 74 2.26 6.21 0.32
C THR A 74 1.98 4.72 0.43
N VAL A 75 0.74 4.35 0.73
CA VAL A 75 0.23 2.98 0.62
C VAL A 75 -0.50 2.83 -0.70
N LEU A 76 -0.04 1.89 -1.52
CA LEU A 76 -0.67 1.48 -2.76
C LEU A 76 -1.55 0.26 -2.49
N LEU A 77 -2.80 0.30 -2.94
CA LEU A 77 -3.72 -0.83 -2.86
C LEU A 77 -3.99 -1.39 -4.24
N ALA A 78 -3.85 -2.70 -4.38
CA ALA A 78 -4.17 -3.42 -5.62
C ALA A 78 -5.22 -4.51 -5.39
N ARG A 79 -5.99 -4.80 -6.42
CA ARG A 79 -7.03 -5.83 -6.44
C ARG A 79 -7.23 -6.33 -7.86
N MET A 80 -7.45 -7.64 -8.03
CA MET A 80 -7.76 -8.25 -9.34
C MET A 80 -6.75 -7.86 -10.44
N GLY A 81 -5.46 -7.79 -10.11
CA GLY A 81 -4.41 -7.44 -11.06
C GLY A 81 -4.29 -5.96 -11.40
N ALA A 82 -4.98 -5.05 -10.70
CA ALA A 82 -4.89 -3.61 -10.92
C ALA A 82 -4.59 -2.85 -9.63
N ILE A 83 -3.80 -1.77 -9.72
CA ILE A 83 -3.73 -0.78 -8.63
C ILE A 83 -5.05 0.00 -8.66
N VAL A 84 -5.73 0.05 -7.51
CA VAL A 84 -7.08 0.63 -7.41
C VAL A 84 -7.10 1.94 -6.62
N THR A 85 -6.10 2.20 -5.77
CA THR A 85 -5.94 3.49 -5.09
C THR A 85 -4.55 3.65 -4.49
N CYS A 86 -4.16 4.90 -4.25
CA CYS A 86 -2.98 5.29 -3.48
C CYS A 86 -3.42 6.19 -2.31
N ILE A 87 -2.77 6.02 -1.15
CA ILE A 87 -3.13 6.68 0.09
C ILE A 87 -1.88 7.28 0.70
N GLU A 88 -1.83 8.60 0.91
CA GLU A 88 -0.79 9.19 1.73
C GLU A 88 -0.91 8.67 3.16
N LEU A 89 0.19 8.16 3.70
CA LEU A 89 0.18 7.57 5.03
C LEU A 89 -0.13 8.63 6.09
N MET A 90 0.24 9.88 5.84
CA MET A 90 -0.10 11.04 6.67
C MET A 90 -1.61 11.26 6.87
N ASP A 91 -2.45 10.84 5.92
CA ASP A 91 -3.91 10.91 6.02
C ASP A 91 -4.50 9.90 7.00
N ARG A 92 -3.68 8.98 7.53
CA ARG A 92 -4.14 7.89 8.39
C ARG A 92 -3.88 8.16 9.87
N PRO A 93 -4.69 7.56 10.76
CA PRO A 93 -4.46 7.64 12.20
C PRO A 93 -3.05 7.19 12.56
N TRP A 94 -2.44 7.88 13.54
CA TRP A 94 -1.06 7.63 13.98
C TRP A 94 -0.75 6.16 14.28
N SER A 95 -1.69 5.43 14.89
CA SER A 95 -1.54 4.00 15.18
C SER A 95 -1.35 3.15 13.93
N GLU A 96 -2.09 3.46 12.86
CA GLU A 96 -1.99 2.75 11.58
C GLU A 96 -0.69 3.11 10.87
N ARG A 97 -0.28 4.39 10.94
CA ARG A 97 1.00 4.86 10.40
C ARG A 97 2.20 4.13 10.99
N ILE A 98 2.25 4.03 12.31
CA ILE A 98 3.33 3.31 12.99
C ILE A 98 3.26 1.82 12.69
N TYR A 99 2.07 1.23 12.72
CA TYR A 99 1.89 -0.19 12.40
C TYR A 99 2.43 -0.54 11.01
N ILE A 100 2.16 0.28 9.99
CA ILE A 100 2.64 0.05 8.62
C ILE A 100 4.16 0.25 8.54
N ARG A 101 4.68 1.34 9.11
CA ARG A 101 6.13 1.62 9.08
C ARG A 101 6.95 0.56 9.81
N ASN A 102 6.44 0.03 10.91
CA ASN A 102 7.13 -1.02 11.68
C ASN A 102 7.33 -2.31 10.88
N GLN A 103 6.46 -2.61 9.92
CA GLN A 103 6.57 -3.82 9.08
C GLN A 103 7.75 -3.78 8.09
N VAL A 104 8.30 -2.61 7.82
CA VAL A 104 9.40 -2.41 6.85
C VAL A 104 10.72 -1.97 7.48
N THR A 105 10.74 -1.68 8.78
CA THR A 105 11.97 -1.37 9.53
C THR A 105 12.76 -2.60 9.94
N ASP A 106 12.15 -3.79 9.94
CA ASP A 106 12.77 -5.05 10.37
C ASP A 106 13.36 -5.89 9.21
N GLN A 107 13.67 -5.26 8.07
CA GLN A 107 14.31 -5.92 6.91
C GLN A 107 15.78 -5.54 6.76
#